data_AF-A0A9D2HHW4-F1
#
_entry.id   AF-A0A9D2HHW4-F1
#
_cell.length_a   1.000
_cell.length_b   1.000
_cell.length_c   1.000
_cell.angle_alpha   90.00
_cell.angle_beta   90.00
_cell.angle_gamma   90.00
#
_symmetry.space_group_name_H-M   'P 1'
#
loop_
_entity.id
_entity.type
_entity.pdbx_description
1 polymer ?
#
loop_
_entity_poly.entity_id
_entity_poly.type
_entity_poly.pdbx_seq_one_letter_code
_entity_poly.pdbx_strand_id
1 'polypeptide(L)'
;MEIGFDNEKYLKMQSEHIMERISQFGDKLYLEFGGKLFDDYHASRVLPGFAPDSKLRMLLQLADKAEIVIAINAADIEKNKVRYDLGITY
;
A
#
# COMPACT_ATOMS: atom_id res chain seq x y z
N MET A 1 -1.98 -24.82 8.24
CA MET A 1 -1.29 -23.59 8.68
C MET A 1 -2.31 -22.82 9.50
N GLU A 2 -2.02 -22.53 10.76
CA GLU A 2 -2.96 -21.77 11.59
C GLU A 2 -2.99 -20.30 11.12
N ILE A 3 -4.19 -19.72 11.06
CA ILE A 3 -4.38 -18.31 10.73
C ILE A 3 -4.03 -17.51 11.98
N GLY A 4 -3.04 -16.63 11.88
CA GLY A 4 -2.61 -15.71 12.94
C GLY A 4 -2.95 -14.25 12.65
N PHE A 5 -3.49 -13.95 11.48
CA PHE A 5 -3.85 -12.61 11.03
C PHE A 5 -5.24 -12.59 10.39
N ASP A 6 -6.11 -11.71 10.89
CA ASP A 6 -7.45 -11.49 10.35
C ASP A 6 -7.41 -10.40 9.28
N ASN A 7 -7.48 -10.82 8.02
CA ASN A 7 -7.38 -9.92 6.88
C ASN A 7 -8.59 -8.98 6.76
N GLU A 8 -9.80 -9.48 7.01
CA GLU A 8 -11.02 -8.68 6.88
C GLU A 8 -11.08 -7.60 7.95
N LYS A 9 -10.69 -7.94 9.17
CA LYS A 9 -10.52 -6.97 10.25
C LYS A 9 -9.49 -5.90 9.89
N TYR A 10 -8.37 -6.29 9.29
CA TYR A 10 -7.35 -5.33 8.83
C TYR A 10 -7.90 -4.38 7.77
N LEU A 11 -8.57 -4.88 6.73
CA LEU A 11 -9.12 -4.05 5.66
C LEU A 11 -10.06 -2.99 6.24
N LYS A 12 -11.02 -3.42 7.06
CA LYS A 12 -11.99 -2.52 7.69
C LYS A 12 -11.30 -1.49 8.60
N MET A 13 -10.52 -1.96 9.56
CA MET A 13 -9.88 -1.10 10.56
C MET A 13 -8.92 -0.11 9.91
N GLN A 14 -8.10 -0.55 8.95
CA GLN A 14 -7.11 0.32 8.33
C GLN A 14 -7.74 1.42 7.49
N SER A 15 -8.80 1.10 6.74
CA SER A 15 -9.57 2.09 5.96
C SER A 15 -10.28 3.11 6.86
N GLU A 16 -10.91 2.65 7.95
CA GLU A 16 -11.54 3.52 8.95
C GLU A 16 -10.52 4.50 9.56
N HIS A 17 -9.36 4.01 10.00
CA HIS A 17 -8.31 4.85 10.58
C HIS A 17 -7.73 5.86 9.57
N ILE A 18 -7.66 5.53 8.28
CA ILE A 18 -7.22 6.49 7.26
C ILE A 18 -8.27 7.61 7.09
N MET A 19 -9.55 7.25 7.05
CA MET A 19 -10.64 8.23 6.98
C MET A 19 -10.70 9.13 8.22
N GLU A 20 -10.52 8.56 9.42
CA GLU A 20 -10.39 9.32 10.66
C GLU A 20 -9.19 10.26 10.64
N ARG A 21 -8.07 9.83 10.03
CA ARG A 21 -6.90 10.71 9.91
C ARG A 21 -7.16 11.87 8.94
N ILE A 22 -7.85 11.63 7.84
CA ILE A 22 -8.23 12.66 6.87
C ILE A 22 -9.07 13.76 7.54
N SER A 23 -10.05 13.38 8.36
CA SER A 23 -10.93 14.34 9.04
C SER A 23 -10.20 15.22 10.07
N GLN A 24 -9.07 14.74 10.63
CA GLN A 24 -8.24 15.53 11.53
C GLN A 24 -7.48 16.68 10.84
N PHE A 25 -7.37 16.67 9.50
CA PHE A 25 -6.60 17.66 8.73
C PHE A 25 -7.46 18.56 7.84
N GLY A 26 -8.77 18.64 8.10
CA GLY A 26 -9.68 19.45 7.28
C GLY A 26 -9.91 18.84 5.89
N ASP A 27 -10.18 17.54 5.88
CA ASP A 27 -10.60 16.73 4.71
C ASP A 27 -9.55 16.56 3.59
N LYS A 28 -8.28 16.92 3.85
CA LYS A 28 -7.18 16.67 2.91
C LYS A 28 -5.97 16.05 3.62
N LEU A 29 -5.50 14.93 3.07
CA LEU A 29 -4.30 14.23 3.53
C LEU A 29 -3.47 13.80 2.33
N TYR A 30 -2.18 14.12 2.34
CA TYR A 30 -1.19 13.45 1.49
C TYR A 30 -0.60 12.30 2.28
N LEU A 31 -0.88 11.07 1.85
CA LEU A 31 -0.43 9.85 2.52
C LEU A 31 0.61 9.13 1.66
N GLU A 32 1.81 8.97 2.21
CA GLU A 32 2.88 8.22 1.55
C GLU A 32 2.66 6.71 1.72
N PHE A 33 2.70 5.97 0.61
CA PHE A 33 2.68 4.52 0.60
C PHE A 33 4.06 3.95 0.27
N GLY A 34 4.81 3.60 1.31
CA GLY A 34 6.11 2.95 1.19
C GLY A 34 6.03 1.43 0.99
N GLY A 35 7.01 0.88 0.26
CA GLY A 35 7.19 -0.56 0.10
C GLY A 35 6.32 -1.19 -0.99
N LYS A 36 6.16 -2.52 -0.92
CA LYS A 36 5.38 -3.30 -1.90
C LYS A 36 3.88 -3.18 -1.63
N LEU A 37 3.13 -2.83 -2.69
CA LEU A 37 1.66 -2.72 -2.66
C LEU A 37 0.93 -3.95 -3.18
N PHE A 38 1.51 -4.65 -4.17
CA PHE A 38 0.86 -5.77 -4.87
C PHE A 38 1.39 -7.14 -4.44
N ASP A 39 2.68 -7.22 -4.12
CA ASP A 39 3.43 -8.47 -4.00
C ASP A 39 4.16 -8.57 -2.64
N ASP A 40 3.47 -8.21 -1.55
CA ASP A 40 4.03 -8.28 -0.19
C ASP A 40 4.02 -9.72 0.35
N TYR A 41 4.76 -10.60 -0.33
CA TYR A 41 4.97 -11.99 0.08
C TYR A 41 5.78 -12.11 1.36
N HIS A 42 6.53 -11.07 1.75
CA HIS A 42 7.19 -11.04 3.04
C HIS A 42 6.14 -10.99 4.16
N ALA A 43 5.24 -10.00 4.13
CA ALA A 43 4.16 -9.89 5.10
C ALA A 43 3.27 -11.15 5.12
N SER A 44 2.93 -11.71 3.96
CA SER A 44 2.09 -12.91 3.89
C SER A 44 2.71 -14.14 4.56
N ARG A 45 4.05 -14.31 4.49
CA ARG A 45 4.75 -15.40 5.21
C ARG A 45 4.86 -15.14 6.71
N VAL A 46 5.05 -13.88 7.09
CA VAL A 46 5.27 -13.47 8.50
C VAL A 46 3.96 -13.40 9.27
N LEU A 47 2.86 -13.06 8.61
CA LEU A 47 1.52 -12.89 9.18
C LEU A 47 0.57 -13.88 8.51
N PRO A 48 0.44 -15.13 9.00
CA PRO A 48 -0.41 -16.14 8.39
C PRO A 48 -1.87 -15.67 8.33
N GLY A 49 -2.35 -15.37 7.13
CA GLY A 49 -3.68 -14.77 6.90
C GLY A 49 -3.64 -13.38 6.25
N PHE A 50 -2.49 -12.70 6.25
CA PHE A 50 -2.28 -11.49 5.45
C PHE A 50 -2.07 -11.86 3.98
N ALA A 51 -2.87 -11.30 3.07
CA ALA A 51 -2.74 -11.54 1.64
C ALA A 51 -1.67 -10.60 1.02
N PRO A 52 -0.90 -11.04 0.01
CA PRO A 52 0.13 -10.20 -0.61
C PRO A 52 -0.39 -8.86 -1.17
N ASP A 53 -1.67 -8.80 -1.54
CA ASP A 53 -2.38 -7.66 -2.11
C ASP A 53 -3.25 -6.90 -1.09
N SER A 54 -3.17 -7.21 0.20
CA SER A 54 -4.05 -6.62 1.23
C SER A 54 -3.99 -5.09 1.30
N LYS A 55 -2.82 -4.49 1.05
CA LYS A 55 -2.68 -3.02 1.01
C LYS A 55 -3.44 -2.41 -0.17
N LEU A 56 -3.37 -3.04 -1.33
CA LEU A 56 -4.15 -2.62 -2.50
C LEU A 56 -5.66 -2.76 -2.25
N ARG A 57 -6.10 -3.89 -1.67
CA ARG A 57 -7.51 -4.10 -1.32
C ARG A 57 -8.03 -3.05 -0.35
N MET A 58 -7.21 -2.66 0.63
CA MET A 58 -7.51 -1.56 1.54
C MET A 58 -7.67 -0.24 0.77
N LEU A 59 -6.74 0.08 -0.14
CA LEU A 59 -6.85 1.28 -0.97
C LEU A 59 -8.09 1.28 -1.87
N LEU A 60 -8.51 0.12 -2.38
CA LEU A 60 -9.74 -0.01 -3.17
C LEU A 60 -11.00 0.33 -2.36
N GLN A 61 -11.01 0.15 -1.03
CA GLN A 61 -12.12 0.62 -0.19
C GLN A 61 -12.22 2.16 -0.13
N LEU A 62 -11.14 2.85 -0.51
CA LEU A 62 -11.05 4.30 -0.54
C LEU A 62 -11.06 4.85 -1.97
N ALA A 63 -11.24 4.01 -3.00
CA ALA A 63 -11.05 4.39 -4.41
C ALA A 63 -11.90 5.60 -4.83
N ASP A 64 -13.13 5.71 -4.33
CA ASP A 64 -14.03 6.84 -4.65
C ASP A 64 -13.62 8.17 -3.98
N LYS A 65 -12.66 8.13 -3.05
CA LYS A 65 -12.22 9.27 -2.23
C LYS A 65 -10.72 9.55 -2.33
N ALA A 66 -9.99 8.75 -3.09
CA ALA A 66 -8.53 8.77 -3.15
C ALA A 66 -8.04 9.13 -4.56
N GLU A 67 -6.97 9.92 -4.61
CA GLU A 67 -6.20 10.18 -5.82
C GLU A 67 -4.80 9.57 -5.67
N ILE A 68 -4.28 8.96 -6.73
CA ILE A 68 -2.94 8.36 -6.72
C ILE A 68 -1.94 9.32 -7.36
N VAL A 69 -0.95 9.73 -6.59
CA VAL A 69 0.20 10.50 -7.06
C VAL A 69 1.42 9.58 -7.12
N ILE A 70 2.03 9.45 -8.30
CA ILE A 70 3.25 8.64 -8.50
C ILE A 70 4.46 9.57 -8.51
N ALA A 71 5.41 9.33 -7.61
CA ALA A 71 6.67 10.06 -7.55
C ALA A 71 7.79 9.26 -8.22
N ILE A 72 8.54 9.92 -9.11
CA ILE A 72 9.74 9.36 -9.77
C ILE A 72 10.92 10.33 -9.63
N ASN A 73 12.11 9.79 -9.35
CA ASN A 73 13.32 10.59 -9.21
C ASN A 73 13.98 10.81 -10.58
N ALA A 74 14.20 12.07 -10.97
CA ALA A 74 14.81 12.41 -12.26
C ALA A 74 16.22 11.81 -12.44
N ALA A 75 17.04 11.78 -11.39
CA ALA A 75 18.39 11.20 -11.46
C ALA A 75 18.37 9.68 -11.59
N ASP A 76 17.32 9.00 -11.13
CA ASP A 76 17.13 7.57 -11.32
C ASP A 76 16.74 7.25 -12.78
N ILE A 77 15.98 8.13 -13.44
CA ILE A 77 15.69 8.06 -14.88
C ILE A 77 16.99 8.21 -15.69
N GLU A 78 17.78 9.25 -15.39
CA GLU A 78 19.06 9.50 -16.09
C GLU A 78 20.03 8.32 -15.99
N LYS A 79 20.01 7.60 -14.86
CA LYS A 79 20.88 6.44 -14.61
C LYS A 79 20.32 5.12 -15.14
N ASN A 80 19.13 5.12 -15.75
CA ASN A 80 18.39 3.90 -16.11
C ASN A 80 18.33 2.91 -14.94
N LYS A 81 18.04 3.42 -13.74
CA LYS A 81 18.03 2.59 -12.54
C LYS A 81 17.04 1.43 -12.74
N VAL A 82 17.50 0.22 -12.45
CA VAL A 82 16.68 -0.99 -12.59
C VAL A 82 15.99 -1.30 -11.27
N ARG A 83 14.68 -1.52 -11.32
CA ARG A 83 13.87 -2.08 -10.26
C ARG A 83 14.06 -3.61 -10.27
N TYR A 84 14.95 -4.10 -9.40
CA TYR A 84 15.44 -5.48 -9.45
C TYR A 84 14.39 -6.57 -9.24
N ASP A 85 13.28 -6.26 -8.57
CA ASP A 85 12.18 -7.22 -8.35
C ASP A 85 11.41 -7.55 -9.63
N LEU A 86 11.36 -6.63 -10.60
CA LEU A 86 10.68 -6.81 -11.90
C LEU A 86 11.64 -6.82 -13.10
N GLY A 87 12.89 -6.39 -12.92
CA GLY A 87 13.89 -6.34 -14.00
C GLY A 87 13.65 -5.23 -15.04
N ILE A 88 12.86 -4.22 -14.70
CA ILE A 88 12.55 -3.05 -15.56
C ILE A 88 13.16 -1.77 -14.98
N THR A 89 13.33 -0.73 -15.80
CA THR A 89 13.76 0.58 -15.29
C THR A 89 12.62 1.30 -14.54
N TYR A 90 12.99 2.28 -13.73
CA TYR A 90 12.05 3.22 -13.12
C TYR A 90 11.41 4.13 -14.18
#